data_AF-A0A7V1WAZ5-F1
#
_entry.id   AF-A0A7V1WAZ5-F1
#
_cell.length_a   1.000
_cell.length_b   1.000
_cell.length_c   1.000
_cell.angle_alpha   90.00
_cell.angle_beta   90.00
_cell.angle_gamma   90.00
#
_symmetry.space_group_name_H-M   'P 1'
#
loop_
_entity.id
_entity.type
_entity.pdbx_description
1 polymer ?
#
loop_
_entity_poly.entity_id
_entity_poly.type
_entity_poly.pdbx_seq_one_letter_code
_entity_poly.pdbx_strand_id
1 'polypeptide(L)'
;MSAPARLVCPRCGANCMLGQDRCWRCGGSLPPPEAVVRPPVLHGQGRRGAPGLRLIPVVVVVVAVVVLGLSAAAWLRSRRAGPASDIRSLSAEIEALRAGRPAAVRAEEPLSPEAEEARRTIERLQRQHGLTPPPADAEGRVHLRSGGTMRAEEWQRYRDALAGSR
;
A
#
# COMPACT_ATOMS: atom_id res chain seq x y z
N MET A 1 -2.29 -18.75 -59.30
CA MET A 1 -2.78 -19.82 -58.42
C MET A 1 -3.71 -19.18 -57.40
N SER A 2 -5.02 -19.43 -57.49
CA SER A 2 -6.00 -18.82 -56.57
C SER A 2 -5.95 -19.50 -55.21
N ALA A 3 -5.96 -18.73 -54.12
CA ALA A 3 -5.96 -19.28 -52.77
C ALA A 3 -7.23 -20.11 -52.52
N PRO A 4 -7.15 -21.26 -51.83
CA PRO A 4 -8.31 -22.07 -51.53
C PRO A 4 -9.24 -21.30 -50.60
N ALA A 5 -10.49 -21.12 -51.03
CA ALA A 5 -11.50 -20.43 -50.25
C ALA A 5 -11.80 -21.22 -48.95
N ARG A 6 -12.00 -20.49 -47.85
CA ARG A 6 -12.17 -21.07 -46.50
C ARG A 6 -13.53 -20.68 -45.92
N LEU A 7 -14.10 -21.56 -45.10
CA LEU A 7 -15.32 -21.32 -44.34
C LEU A 7 -15.06 -21.53 -42.85
N VAL A 8 -15.82 -20.84 -42.00
CA VAL A 8 -15.73 -21.00 -40.54
C VAL A 8 -16.80 -21.99 -40.08
N CYS A 9 -16.39 -23.04 -39.37
CA CYS A 9 -17.32 -24.02 -38.82
C CYS A 9 -18.26 -23.37 -37.79
N PRO A 10 -19.59 -23.44 -37.95
CA PRO A 10 -20.54 -22.79 -37.04
C PRO A 10 -20.59 -23.44 -35.64
N ARG A 11 -20.08 -24.68 -35.48
CA ARG A 11 -20.09 -25.39 -34.19
C ARG A 11 -18.87 -25.11 -33.33
N CYS A 12 -17.68 -25.01 -33.92
CA CYS A 12 -16.42 -24.92 -33.17
C CYS A 12 -15.49 -23.78 -33.61
N GLY A 13 -15.86 -23.00 -34.63
CA GLY A 13 -15.08 -21.86 -35.13
C GLY A 13 -13.80 -22.25 -35.89
N ALA A 14 -13.58 -23.53 -36.19
CA ALA A 14 -12.42 -23.94 -36.98
C ALA A 14 -12.53 -23.46 -38.43
N ASN A 15 -11.40 -23.04 -39.01
CA ASN A 15 -11.30 -22.75 -40.43
C ASN A 15 -11.26 -24.08 -41.20
N CYS A 16 -12.29 -24.33 -42.00
CA CYS A 16 -12.42 -25.50 -42.86
C CYS A 16 -12.27 -25.09 -44.33
N MET A 17 -11.83 -26.02 -45.17
CA MET A 17 -11.76 -25.78 -46.61
C MET A 17 -13.16 -25.86 -47.22
N LEU A 18 -13.46 -25.00 -48.20
CA LEU A 18 -14.69 -25.11 -48.98
C LEU A 18 -14.72 -26.45 -49.75
N GLY A 19 -15.88 -27.11 -49.74
CA GLY A 19 -16.08 -28.44 -50.35
C GLY A 19 -15.96 -29.62 -49.37
N GLN A 20 -15.72 -29.39 -48.08
CA GLN A 20 -15.81 -30.44 -47.06
C GLN A 20 -17.22 -30.53 -46.47
N ASP A 21 -17.77 -31.74 -46.36
CA ASP A 21 -19.09 -31.97 -45.76
C ASP A 21 -19.05 -32.01 -44.23
N ARG A 22 -17.86 -32.19 -43.65
CA ARG A 22 -17.63 -32.30 -42.21
C ARG A 22 -16.43 -31.48 -41.76
N CYS A 23 -16.53 -30.90 -40.57
CA CYS A 23 -15.44 -30.18 -39.94
C CYS A 23 -14.33 -31.13 -39.50
N TRP A 24 -13.11 -30.90 -39.98
CA TRP A 24 -11.93 -31.69 -39.59
C TRP A 24 -11.67 -31.70 -38.07
N ARG A 25 -12.10 -30.66 -37.34
CA ARG A 25 -11.87 -30.53 -35.90
C ARG A 25 -12.94 -31.19 -35.04
N CYS A 26 -14.22 -30.99 -35.37
CA CYS A 26 -15.32 -31.45 -34.51
C CYS A 26 -16.22 -32.51 -35.14
N GLY A 27 -15.99 -32.88 -36.40
CA GLY A 27 -16.81 -33.84 -37.15
C GLY A 27 -18.22 -33.35 -37.49
N GLY A 28 -18.59 -32.12 -37.12
CA GLY A 28 -19.90 -31.55 -37.40
C GLY A 28 -20.12 -31.30 -38.89
N SER A 29 -21.36 -31.43 -39.35
CA SER A 29 -21.73 -31.13 -40.73
C SER A 29 -21.47 -29.66 -41.07
N LEU A 30 -20.90 -29.43 -42.25
CA LEU A 30 -20.68 -28.10 -42.80
C LEU A 30 -21.78 -27.77 -43.82
N PRO A 31 -22.18 -26.50 -43.96
CA PRO A 31 -23.15 -26.11 -44.97
C PRO A 31 -22.58 -26.32 -46.38
N PRO A 32 -23.39 -26.77 -47.36
CA PRO A 32 -22.94 -26.94 -48.73
C PRO A 32 -22.50 -25.60 -49.33
N PRO A 33 -21.52 -25.60 -50.25
CA PRO A 33 -20.90 -24.37 -50.78
C PRO A 33 -21.91 -23.45 -51.48
N GLU A 34 -23.01 -23.99 -52.00
CA GLU A 34 -24.10 -23.22 -52.64
C GLU A 34 -24.88 -22.34 -51.65
N ALA A 35 -24.89 -22.68 -50.37
CA ALA A 35 -25.60 -21.91 -49.34
C ALA A 35 -24.90 -20.60 -48.95
N VAL A 36 -23.64 -20.39 -49.39
CA VAL A 36 -22.82 -19.21 -49.05
C VAL A 36 -23.16 -17.99 -49.95
N VAL A 37 -23.94 -18.18 -51.02
CA VAL A 37 -24.26 -17.11 -52.00
C VAL A 37 -25.45 -16.23 -51.58
N ARG A 38 -26.21 -16.60 -50.53
CA ARG A 38 -27.30 -15.75 -50.02
C ARG A 38 -26.88 -15.00 -48.75
N PRO A 39 -27.14 -13.68 -48.65
CA PRO A 39 -26.88 -12.94 -47.41
C PRO A 39 -27.70 -13.55 -46.26
N PRO A 40 -27.13 -13.66 -45.05
CA PRO A 40 -27.70 -14.48 -44.00
C PRO A 40 -28.97 -13.84 -43.42
N VAL A 41 -30.06 -14.61 -43.42
CA VAL A 41 -31.16 -14.40 -42.48
C VAL A 41 -30.64 -14.76 -41.10
N LEU A 42 -30.57 -13.77 -40.20
CA LEU A 42 -30.24 -13.94 -38.79
C LEU A 42 -31.32 -14.80 -38.11
N HIS A 43 -31.19 -16.12 -38.16
CA HIS A 43 -31.87 -17.01 -37.23
C HIS A 43 -31.02 -17.15 -35.98
N GLY A 44 -31.32 -16.31 -35.00
CA GLY A 44 -30.85 -16.51 -33.63
C GLY A 44 -31.49 -17.77 -33.06
N GLN A 45 -30.73 -18.86 -32.96
CA GLN A 45 -31.05 -19.95 -32.06
C GLN A 45 -29.81 -20.68 -31.56
N GLY A 46 -29.72 -20.80 -30.23
CA GLY A 46 -29.20 -22.02 -29.61
C GLY A 46 -27.81 -21.95 -29.00
N ARG A 47 -27.57 -21.08 -28.01
CA ARG A 47 -26.59 -21.39 -26.95
C ARG A 47 -27.09 -22.62 -26.16
N ARG A 48 -26.84 -23.83 -26.68
CA ARG A 48 -26.97 -25.07 -25.90
C ARG A 48 -25.67 -25.26 -25.13
N GLY A 49 -25.71 -24.87 -23.86
CA GLY A 49 -24.62 -25.10 -22.93
C GLY A 49 -24.39 -26.59 -22.72
N ALA A 50 -23.15 -27.03 -22.85
CA ALA A 50 -22.70 -28.31 -22.33
C ALA A 50 -22.71 -28.25 -20.78
N PRO A 51 -23.40 -29.16 -20.07
CA PRO A 51 -23.49 -29.14 -18.61
C PRO A 51 -22.25 -29.76 -17.94
N GLY A 52 -21.04 -29.36 -18.37
CA GLY A 52 -19.78 -29.88 -17.82
C GLY A 52 -18.74 -28.82 -17.49
N LEU A 53 -18.99 -27.54 -17.85
CA LEU A 53 -17.98 -26.48 -17.78
C LEU A 53 -18.37 -25.27 -16.90
N ARG A 54 -19.38 -25.42 -16.03
CA ARG A 54 -19.79 -24.34 -15.11
C ARG A 54 -19.05 -24.35 -13.77
N LEU A 55 -18.40 -25.47 -13.42
CA LEU A 55 -17.58 -25.55 -12.21
C LEU A 55 -16.18 -24.97 -12.41
N ILE A 56 -15.65 -24.95 -13.64
CA ILE A 56 -14.32 -24.40 -13.92
C ILE A 56 -14.18 -22.93 -13.50
N PRO A 57 -15.10 -21.99 -13.85
CA PRO A 57 -14.95 -20.61 -13.40
C PRO A 57 -15.09 -20.48 -11.87
N VAL A 58 -15.97 -21.26 -11.23
CA VAL A 58 -16.15 -21.21 -9.78
C VAL A 58 -14.93 -21.73 -9.05
N VAL A 59 -14.38 -22.88 -9.47
CA VAL A 59 -13.17 -23.47 -8.88
C VAL A 59 -11.97 -22.54 -9.10
N VAL A 60 -11.82 -21.94 -10.29
CA VAL A 60 -10.76 -20.96 -10.57
C VAL A 60 -10.89 -19.73 -9.67
N VAL A 61 -12.11 -19.21 -9.46
CA VAL A 61 -12.34 -18.07 -8.56
C VAL A 61 -12.03 -18.44 -7.11
N VAL A 62 -12.47 -19.62 -6.64
CA VAL A 62 -12.17 -20.08 -5.28
C VAL A 62 -10.67 -20.25 -5.06
N VAL A 63 -9.96 -20.87 -6.01
CA VAL A 63 -8.49 -21.01 -5.94
C VAL A 63 -7.83 -19.64 -5.96
N ALA A 64 -8.26 -18.72 -6.82
CA ALA A 64 -7.72 -17.36 -6.86
C ALA A 64 -7.93 -16.61 -5.55
N VAL A 65 -9.12 -16.71 -4.93
CA VAL A 65 -9.41 -16.10 -3.62
C VAL A 65 -8.56 -16.72 -2.51
N VAL A 66 -8.38 -18.04 -2.51
CA VAL A 66 -7.52 -18.73 -1.53
C VAL A 66 -6.06 -18.30 -1.71
N VAL A 67 -5.55 -18.27 -2.94
CA VAL A 67 -4.18 -17.83 -3.24
C VAL A 67 -3.99 -16.37 -2.82
N LEU A 68 -4.89 -15.47 -3.23
CA LEU A 68 -4.83 -14.06 -2.84
C LEU A 68 -4.92 -13.87 -1.33
N GLY A 69 -5.77 -14.63 -0.64
CA GLY A 69 -5.89 -14.61 0.82
C GLY A 69 -4.61 -15.09 1.51
N LEU A 70 -4.01 -16.18 1.03
CA LEU A 70 -2.74 -16.70 1.55
C LEU A 70 -1.59 -15.73 1.29
N SER A 71 -1.51 -15.13 0.09
CA SER A 71 -0.53 -14.12 -0.26
C SER A 71 -0.68 -12.86 0.61
N ALA A 72 -1.90 -12.37 0.80
CA ALA A 72 -2.18 -11.22 1.67
C ALA A 72 -1.83 -11.52 3.13
N ALA A 73 -2.15 -12.71 3.64
CA ALA A 73 -1.81 -13.13 5.00
C ALA A 73 -0.29 -13.27 5.21
N ALA A 74 0.43 -13.79 4.20
CA ALA A 74 1.89 -13.88 4.21
C ALA A 74 2.53 -12.49 4.20
N TRP A 75 2.00 -11.57 3.38
CA TRP A 75 2.47 -10.19 3.29
C TRP A 75 2.17 -9.38 4.57
N LEU A 76 1.03 -9.61 5.22
CA LEU A 76 0.70 -9.00 6.50
C LEU A 76 1.63 -9.50 7.62
N ARG A 77 2.01 -10.78 7.58
CA ARG A 77 2.98 -11.37 8.52
C ARG A 77 4.38 -10.81 8.32
N SER A 78 4.86 -10.68 7.09
CA SER A 78 6.18 -10.11 6.83
C SER A 78 6.27 -8.64 7.25
N ARG A 79 5.20 -7.84 7.05
CA ARG A 79 5.14 -6.47 7.58
C ARG A 79 5.19 -6.38 9.11
N ARG A 80 4.68 -7.39 9.83
CA ARG A 80 4.75 -7.45 11.29
C ARG A 80 6.10 -7.97 11.81
N ALA A 81 6.84 -8.74 11.01
CA ALA A 81 8.12 -9.31 11.40
C ALA A 81 9.32 -8.36 11.20
N GLY A 82 9.20 -7.34 10.33
CA GLY A 82 10.28 -6.42 9.97
C GLY A 82 10.81 -5.45 11.05
N PRO A 83 10.01 -4.86 11.95
CA PRO A 83 10.53 -3.79 12.81
C PRO A 83 11.27 -4.28 14.06
N ALA A 84 11.06 -5.53 14.50
CA ALA A 84 11.61 -6.02 15.77
C ALA A 84 13.08 -6.46 15.69
N SER A 85 13.57 -6.81 14.49
CA SER A 85 15.00 -7.05 14.24
C SER A 85 15.76 -5.74 14.12
N ASP A 86 15.17 -4.78 13.40
CA ASP A 86 15.79 -3.49 13.12
C ASP A 86 15.88 -2.63 14.38
N ILE A 87 14.87 -2.67 15.24
CA ILE A 87 14.93 -1.98 16.54
C ILE A 87 16.02 -2.59 17.44
N ARG A 88 16.22 -3.92 17.41
CA ARG A 88 17.25 -4.60 18.21
C ARG A 88 18.65 -4.32 17.70
N SER A 89 18.87 -4.31 16.38
CA SER A 89 20.15 -3.95 15.79
C SER A 89 20.49 -2.49 16.06
N LEU A 90 19.53 -1.57 15.87
CA LEU A 90 19.71 -0.16 16.20
C LEU A 90 19.98 0.06 17.68
N SER A 91 19.30 -0.66 18.59
CA SER A 91 19.58 -0.55 20.02
C SER A 91 20.99 -1.03 20.37
N ALA A 92 21.46 -2.13 19.76
CA ALA A 92 22.81 -2.65 19.99
C ALA A 92 23.89 -1.70 19.45
N GLU A 93 23.63 -1.07 18.30
CA GLU A 93 24.52 -0.06 17.71
C GLU A 93 24.58 1.21 18.57
N ILE A 94 23.44 1.67 19.10
CA ILE A 94 23.39 2.79 20.06
C ILE A 94 24.16 2.46 21.34
N GLU A 95 24.03 1.23 21.85
CA GLU A 95 24.75 0.78 23.05
C GLU A 95 26.26 0.70 22.80
N ALA A 96 26.68 0.19 21.63
CA ALA A 96 28.07 0.17 21.21
C ALA A 96 28.65 1.58 21.06
N LEU A 97 27.89 2.51 20.47
CA LEU A 97 28.29 3.92 20.37
C LEU A 97 28.37 4.60 21.74
N ARG A 98 27.48 4.24 22.68
CA ARG A 98 27.54 4.74 24.07
C ARG A 98 28.72 4.16 24.84
N ALA A 99 29.04 2.89 24.64
CA ALA A 99 30.18 2.22 25.28
C ALA A 99 31.52 2.72 24.72
N GLY A 100 31.58 3.06 23.43
CA GLY A 100 32.76 3.63 22.78
C GLY A 100 32.92 5.14 22.97
N ARG A 101 31.89 5.85 23.43
CA ARG A 101 31.99 7.27 23.75
C ARG A 101 32.75 7.40 25.08
N PRO A 102 33.94 8.04 25.11
CA PRO A 102 34.64 8.24 26.37
C PRO A 102 33.74 9.00 27.33
N ALA A 103 33.73 8.58 28.60
CA ALA A 103 32.98 9.20 29.70
C ALA A 103 33.27 10.72 29.88
N ALA A 104 34.25 11.27 29.16
CA ALA A 104 34.61 12.67 29.08
C ALA A 104 33.47 13.60 28.59
N VAL A 105 32.43 13.10 27.90
CA VAL A 105 31.27 13.95 27.53
C VAL A 105 30.17 13.96 28.62
N ARG A 106 30.34 13.22 29.72
CA ARG A 106 29.29 13.01 30.72
C ARG A 106 29.59 13.57 32.12
N ALA A 107 30.72 14.25 32.31
CA ALA A 107 31.06 14.85 33.59
C ALA A 107 31.59 16.27 33.38
N GLU A 108 30.75 17.26 33.66
CA GLU A 108 31.12 18.57 34.20
C GLU A 108 32.40 19.23 33.64
N GLU A 109 32.52 19.34 32.33
CA GLU A 109 33.48 20.29 31.76
C GLU A 109 32.96 21.70 32.07
N PRO A 110 33.71 22.57 32.78
CA PRO A 110 33.26 23.92 33.05
C PRO A 110 32.96 24.58 31.71
N LEU A 111 31.69 24.98 31.54
CA LEU A 111 31.21 25.67 30.35
C LEU A 111 32.20 26.79 30.03
N SER A 112 32.81 26.73 28.85
CA SER A 112 33.64 27.83 28.38
C SER A 112 32.84 29.13 28.45
N PRO A 113 33.47 30.29 28.69
CA PRO A 113 32.76 31.57 28.74
C PRO A 113 31.88 31.80 27.49
N GLU A 114 32.33 31.31 26.33
CA GLU A 114 31.57 31.33 25.07
C GLU A 114 30.32 30.43 25.12
N ALA A 115 30.39 29.24 25.73
CA ALA A 115 29.24 28.36 25.91
C ALA A 115 28.20 28.97 26.86
N GLU A 116 28.65 29.72 27.87
CA GLU A 116 27.77 30.42 28.79
C GLU A 116 27.07 31.62 28.12
N GLU A 117 27.79 32.37 27.28
CA GLU A 117 27.21 33.44 26.45
C GLU A 117 26.24 32.90 25.40
N ALA A 118 26.57 31.77 24.75
CA ALA A 118 25.67 31.08 23.83
C ALA A 118 24.38 30.63 24.52
N ARG A 119 24.46 30.07 25.74
CA ARG A 119 23.27 29.71 26.54
C ARG A 119 22.42 30.93 26.85
N ARG A 120 23.01 32.04 27.31
CA ARG A 120 22.28 33.29 27.59
C ARG A 120 21.63 33.88 26.34
N THR A 121 22.29 33.77 25.19
CA THR A 121 21.77 34.24 23.90
C THR A 121 20.59 33.39 23.43
N ILE A 122 20.70 32.06 23.51
CA ILE A 122 19.60 31.14 23.22
C ILE A 122 18.41 31.42 24.14
N GLU A 123 18.64 31.58 25.44
CA GLU A 123 17.58 31.88 26.40
C GLU A 123 16.92 33.24 26.12
N ARG A 124 17.70 34.25 25.69
CA ARG A 124 17.17 35.55 25.25
C ARG A 124 16.29 35.39 24.01
N LEU A 125 16.74 34.67 22.99
CA LEU A 125 15.98 34.42 21.77
C LEU A 125 14.70 33.60 22.06
N GLN A 126 14.79 32.59 22.90
CA GLN A 126 13.63 31.79 23.31
C GLN A 126 12.58 32.64 24.04
N ARG A 127 13.01 33.57 24.91
CA ARG A 127 12.10 34.54 25.56
C ARG A 127 11.48 35.49 24.54
N GLN A 128 12.26 36.02 23.59
CA GLN A 128 11.76 36.90 22.53
C GLN A 128 10.70 36.22 21.66
N HIS A 129 10.88 34.93 21.36
CA HIS A 129 9.94 34.16 20.54
C HIS A 129 8.84 33.45 21.33
N GLY A 130 8.76 33.65 22.65
CA GLY A 130 7.75 33.00 23.51
C GLY A 130 7.83 31.47 23.53
N LEU A 131 9.02 30.92 23.25
CA LEU A 131 9.27 29.47 23.21
C LEU A 131 9.55 28.89 24.61
N THR A 132 9.97 29.74 25.54
CA THR A 132 10.19 29.33 26.93
C THR A 132 8.84 29.07 27.61
N PRO A 133 8.63 27.88 28.20
CA PRO A 133 7.43 27.63 28.99
C PRO A 133 7.33 28.64 30.13
N PRO A 134 6.15 29.21 30.42
CA PRO A 134 6.02 30.07 31.57
C PRO A 134 6.32 29.24 32.82
N PRO A 135 6.96 29.82 33.84
CA PRO A 135 7.28 29.10 35.05
C PRO A 135 5.99 28.53 35.65
N ALA A 136 6.02 27.25 35.98
CA ALA A 136 4.94 26.63 36.73
C ALA A 136 5.06 27.01 38.21
N ASP A 137 3.93 27.24 38.87
CA ASP A 137 3.87 27.38 40.32
C ASP A 137 4.17 26.04 41.03
N ALA A 138 4.21 26.05 42.36
CA ALA A 138 4.48 24.85 43.16
C ALA A 138 3.44 23.74 42.92
N GLU A 139 2.26 24.12 42.43
CA GLU A 139 1.12 23.28 42.10
C GLU A 139 1.14 22.78 40.64
N GLY A 140 2.17 23.11 39.86
CA GLY A 140 2.33 22.66 38.47
C GLY A 140 1.45 23.41 37.47
N ARG A 141 0.95 24.60 37.82
CA ARG A 141 0.13 25.46 36.96
C ARG A 141 0.94 26.61 36.38
N VAL A 142 0.58 26.94 35.15
CA VAL A 142 1.19 27.97 34.32
C VAL A 142 0.28 29.20 34.35
N HIS A 143 0.86 30.36 34.69
CA HIS A 143 0.16 31.64 34.62
C HIS A 143 0.10 32.15 33.18
N LEU A 144 -1.12 32.39 32.70
CA LEU A 144 -1.37 32.94 31.37
C LEU A 144 -1.30 34.46 31.40
N ARG A 145 -0.88 35.05 30.28
CA ARG A 145 -0.87 36.51 30.10
C ARG A 145 -2.26 37.16 30.23
N SER A 146 -3.33 36.39 30.02
CA SER A 146 -4.72 36.81 30.17
C SER A 146 -5.20 36.89 31.63
N GLY A 147 -4.36 36.53 32.62
CA GLY A 147 -4.69 36.60 34.04
C GLY A 147 -5.29 35.31 34.63
N GLY A 148 -5.32 34.21 33.88
CA GLY A 148 -5.73 32.88 34.36
C GLY A 148 -4.55 31.97 34.71
N THR A 149 -4.82 30.86 35.39
CA THR A 149 -3.89 29.73 35.53
C THR A 149 -4.44 28.50 34.82
N MET A 150 -3.57 27.74 34.17
CA MET A 150 -3.91 26.44 33.59
C MET A 150 -2.82 25.42 33.92
N ARG A 151 -3.13 24.12 33.88
CA ARG A 151 -2.11 23.09 34.16
C ARG A 151 -1.01 23.10 33.10
N ALA A 152 0.22 22.79 33.48
CA ALA A 152 1.34 22.75 32.54
C ALA A 152 1.11 21.82 31.35
N GLU A 153 0.46 20.65 31.56
CA GLU A 153 0.15 19.70 30.50
C GLU A 153 -0.93 20.23 29.54
N GLU A 154 -1.86 21.04 30.04
CA GLU A 154 -2.90 21.68 29.24
C GLU A 154 -2.32 22.81 28.38
N TRP A 155 -1.42 23.60 28.96
CA TRP A 155 -0.68 24.62 28.24
C TRP A 155 0.19 24.04 27.13
N GLN A 156 0.87 22.92 27.39
CA GLN A 156 1.65 22.20 26.37
C GLN A 156 0.76 21.77 25.20
N ARG A 157 -0.36 21.10 25.48
CA ARG A 157 -1.32 20.65 24.45
C ARG A 157 -1.84 21.82 23.61
N TYR A 158 -2.15 22.95 24.23
CA TYR A 158 -2.61 24.14 23.52
C TYR A 158 -1.54 24.70 22.57
N ARG A 159 -0.28 24.76 23.01
CA ARG A 159 0.84 25.19 22.18
C ARG A 159 1.10 24.25 21.00
N ASP A 160 1.05 22.94 21.23
CA ASP A 160 1.24 21.95 20.17
C ASP A 160 0.13 22.03 19.11
N ALA A 161 -1.12 22.26 19.55
CA ALA A 161 -2.25 22.50 18.66
C ALA A 161 -2.07 23.77 17.80
N LEU A 162 -1.55 24.86 18.38
CA LEU A 162 -1.22 26.07 17.63
C LEU A 162 -0.08 25.85 16.63
N ALA A 163 0.95 25.09 17.01
CA ALA A 163 2.09 24.81 16.13
C ALA A 163 1.70 23.95 14.92
N GLY A 164 0.76 22.99 15.08
CA GLY A 164 0.26 22.16 13.99
C GLY A 164 -0.80 22.81 13.08
N SER A 165 -1.21 24.04 13.37
CA SER A 165 -2.24 24.78 12.61
C SER A 165 -1.68 25.75 11.56
N ARG A 166 -0.36 25.79 11.36
CA ARG A 166 0.34 26.59 10.34
C ARG A 166 0.76 25.73 9.16
#